data_AF-A0A4Q6BG34-F1
#
_entry.id   AF-A0A4Q6BG34-F1
#
_cell.length_a   1.000
_cell.length_b   1.000
_cell.length_c   1.000
_cell.angle_alpha   90.00
_cell.angle_beta   90.00
_cell.angle_gamma   90.00
#
_symmetry.space_group_name_H-M   'P 1'
#
loop_
_entity.id
_entity.type
_entity.pdbx_description
1 polymer ?
#
loop_
_entity_poly.entity_id
_entity_poly.type
_entity_poly.pdbx_seq_one_letter_code
_entity_poly.pdbx_strand_id
1 'polypeptide(L)'
;MFGMTETSNIHNEGTFMEIYQALKKDHEKVKSLLQRLVGLADSDVKTRHSLVSQIRDELVPHSRAEEAVFYNSLRLVDDSKKVAMHGFAEHMEAETFLRTLQATDAVGAGWRPVAEKLKETLEH
;
A
#
# COMPACT_ATOMS: atom_id res chain seq x y z
N MET A 1 -42.57 0.29 32.45
CA MET A 1 -42.65 0.43 30.98
C MET A 1 -41.61 1.44 30.56
N PHE A 2 -40.90 1.15 29.47
CA PHE A 2 -39.83 1.94 28.83
C PHE A 2 -38.42 1.82 29.41
N GLY A 3 -37.69 0.85 28.85
CA GLY A 3 -36.24 0.82 28.84
C GLY A 3 -35.67 1.84 27.87
N MET A 4 -34.58 2.48 28.27
CA MET A 4 -33.72 3.25 27.39
C MET A 4 -32.62 2.31 26.91
N THR A 5 -32.67 1.95 25.63
CA THR A 5 -31.58 1.23 24.96
C THR A 5 -30.44 2.22 24.74
N GLU A 6 -29.32 1.99 25.43
CA GLU A 6 -28.02 2.52 25.01
C GLU A 6 -27.74 2.03 23.60
N THR A 7 -27.72 2.95 22.64
CA THR A 7 -27.33 2.66 21.27
C THR A 7 -25.83 2.38 21.23
N SER A 8 -25.51 1.09 21.21
CA SER A 8 -24.19 0.50 21.03
C SER A 8 -23.41 1.13 19.87
N ASN A 9 -22.38 1.92 20.19
CA ASN A 9 -21.35 2.43 19.26
C ASN A 9 -20.35 1.34 18.79
N ILE A 10 -20.71 0.06 18.93
CA ILE A 10 -19.77 -1.08 18.89
C ILE A 10 -19.51 -1.56 17.44
N HIS A 11 -20.35 -1.18 16.47
CA HIS A 11 -20.23 -1.66 15.09
C HIS A 11 -19.17 -0.90 14.26
N ASN A 12 -18.79 0.33 14.65
CA ASN A 12 -17.88 1.16 13.86
C ASN A 12 -16.39 0.85 14.15
N GLU A 13 -16.06 0.53 15.40
CA GLU A 13 -14.67 0.23 15.80
C GLU A 13 -14.18 -1.12 15.25
N GLY A 14 -15.06 -2.12 15.18
CA GLY A 14 -14.74 -3.44 14.62
C GLY A 14 -14.39 -3.38 13.13
N THR A 15 -15.18 -2.66 12.33
CA THR A 15 -14.95 -2.51 10.88
C THR A 15 -13.69 -1.71 10.57
N PHE A 16 -13.38 -0.68 11.36
CA PHE A 16 -12.15 0.10 11.19
C PHE A 16 -10.90 -0.75 11.48
N MET A 17 -10.92 -1.55 12.56
CA MET A 17 -9.85 -2.48 12.90
C MET A 17 -9.65 -3.55 11.81
N GLU A 18 -10.72 -4.06 11.21
CA GLU A 18 -10.66 -5.04 10.12
C GLU A 18 -10.03 -4.46 8.85
N ILE A 19 -10.41 -3.24 8.46
CA ILE A 19 -9.83 -2.54 7.30
C ILE A 19 -8.33 -2.31 7.52
N TYR A 20 -7.93 -1.82 8.69
CA TYR A 20 -6.52 -1.54 8.98
C TYR A 20 -5.67 -2.83 8.95
N GLN A 21 -6.21 -3.94 9.46
CA GLN A 21 -5.53 -5.24 9.39
C GLN A 21 -5.44 -5.77 7.95
N ALA A 22 -6.46 -5.54 7.13
CA ALA A 22 -6.43 -5.91 5.71
C ALA A 22 -5.33 -5.13 4.97
N LEU A 23 -5.30 -3.81 5.14
CA LEU A 23 -4.29 -2.94 4.55
C LEU A 23 -2.87 -3.34 4.97
N LYS A 24 -2.66 -3.64 6.25
CA LYS A 24 -1.37 -4.14 6.73
C LYS A 24 -0.95 -5.46 6.07
N LYS A 25 -1.90 -6.38 5.84
CA LYS A 25 -1.60 -7.66 5.15
C LYS A 25 -1.21 -7.44 3.69
N ASP A 26 -1.84 -6.48 3.02
CA ASP A 26 -1.49 -6.14 1.64
C ASP A 26 -0.06 -5.59 1.55
N HIS A 27 0.34 -4.70 2.48
CA HIS A 27 1.74 -4.24 2.59
C HIS A 27 2.73 -5.40 2.75
N GLU A 28 2.48 -6.34 3.65
CA GLU A 28 3.36 -7.50 3.85
C GLU A 28 3.47 -8.36 2.59
N LYS A 29 2.36 -8.51 1.86
CA LYS A 29 2.34 -9.24 0.58
C LYS A 29 3.18 -8.54 -0.48
N VAL A 30 3.03 -7.22 -0.65
CA VAL A 30 3.82 -6.44 -1.61
C VAL A 30 5.31 -6.47 -1.23
N LYS A 31 5.65 -6.32 0.05
CA LYS A 31 7.02 -6.44 0.56
C LYS A 31 7.64 -7.80 0.26
N SER A 32 6.89 -8.88 0.44
CA SER A 32 7.35 -10.23 0.11
C SER A 32 7.64 -10.39 -1.40
N LEU A 33 6.79 -9.83 -2.25
CA LEU A 33 6.99 -9.83 -3.70
C LEU A 33 8.23 -9.01 -4.10
N LEU A 34 8.42 -7.84 -3.50
CA LEU A 34 9.59 -6.98 -3.72
C LEU A 34 10.88 -7.65 -3.25
N GLN A 35 10.87 -8.31 -2.10
CA GLN A 35 12.03 -9.06 -1.60
C GLN A 35 12.43 -10.18 -2.57
N ARG A 36 11.46 -10.89 -3.13
CA ARG A 36 11.71 -11.93 -4.15
C ARG A 36 12.25 -11.33 -5.45
N LEU A 37 11.71 -10.18 -5.87
CA LEU A 37 12.17 -9.46 -7.05
C LEU A 37 13.63 -9.01 -6.88
N VAL A 38 13.96 -8.39 -5.75
CA VAL A 38 15.32 -7.92 -5.43
C VAL A 38 16.31 -9.09 -5.30
N GLY A 39 15.86 -10.29 -4.93
CA GLY A 39 16.71 -11.49 -4.86
C GLY A 39 16.91 -12.23 -6.19
N LEU A 40 16.24 -11.82 -7.27
CA LEU A 40 16.27 -12.52 -8.55
C LEU A 40 17.64 -12.45 -9.23
N ALA A 41 18.01 -13.40 -10.09
CA ALA A 41 19.14 -13.23 -11.00
C ALA A 41 18.75 -12.32 -12.19
N ASP A 42 19.70 -11.54 -12.72
CA ASP A 42 19.41 -10.63 -13.85
C ASP A 42 18.97 -11.36 -15.13
N SER A 43 19.34 -12.64 -15.27
CA SER A 43 18.94 -13.52 -16.37
C SER A 43 17.49 -14.02 -16.30
N ASP A 44 16.82 -13.93 -15.14
CA ASP A 44 15.49 -14.52 -14.90
C ASP A 44 14.34 -13.62 -15.38
N VAL A 45 14.45 -13.12 -16.61
CA VAL A 45 13.56 -12.11 -17.22
C VAL A 45 12.06 -12.46 -17.09
N LYS A 46 11.68 -13.72 -17.34
CA LYS A 46 10.28 -14.16 -17.25
C LYS A 46 9.71 -14.03 -15.83
N THR A 47 10.50 -14.41 -14.81
CA THR A 47 10.09 -14.32 -13.42
C THR A 47 10.03 -12.87 -12.97
N ARG A 48 10.98 -12.03 -13.42
CA ARG A 48 10.97 -10.58 -13.17
C ARG A 48 9.66 -9.93 -13.64
N HIS A 49 9.28 -10.12 -14.91
CA HIS A 49 8.03 -9.57 -15.46
C HIS A 49 6.79 -10.04 -14.68
N SER A 50 6.76 -11.32 -14.30
CA SER A 50 5.66 -11.89 -13.51
C SER A 50 5.56 -11.24 -12.12
N LEU A 51 6.69 -11.04 -11.43
CA LEU A 51 6.72 -10.37 -10.13
C LEU A 51 6.33 -8.90 -10.24
N VAL A 52 6.82 -8.17 -11.24
CA VAL A 52 6.45 -6.75 -11.46
C VAL A 52 4.95 -6.61 -11.73
N SER A 53 4.35 -7.51 -12.51
CA SER A 53 2.89 -7.53 -12.69
C SER A 53 2.14 -7.79 -11.39
N GLN A 54 2.58 -8.77 -10.59
CA GLN A 54 1.96 -9.07 -9.30
C GLN A 54 2.07 -7.89 -8.34
N ILE A 55 3.24 -7.24 -8.26
CA ILE A 55 3.43 -6.05 -7.40
C ILE A 55 2.44 -4.95 -7.79
N ARG A 56 2.26 -4.68 -9.09
CA ARG A 56 1.25 -3.72 -9.58
C ARG A 56 -0.16 -4.15 -9.16
N ASP A 57 -0.51 -5.40 -9.39
CA ASP A 57 -1.88 -5.91 -9.18
C ASP A 57 -2.28 -5.92 -7.71
N GLU A 58 -1.31 -5.94 -6.79
CA GLU A 58 -1.55 -5.79 -5.35
C GLU A 58 -1.50 -4.31 -4.91
N LEU A 59 -0.50 -3.54 -5.36
CA LEU A 59 -0.27 -2.19 -4.83
C LEU A 59 -1.30 -1.17 -5.32
N VAL A 60 -1.75 -1.25 -6.58
CA VAL A 60 -2.72 -0.29 -7.15
C VAL A 60 -4.09 -0.34 -6.45
N PRO A 61 -4.75 -1.50 -6.28
CA PRO A 61 -6.03 -1.54 -5.57
C PRO A 61 -5.86 -1.18 -4.08
N HIS A 62 -4.74 -1.53 -3.48
CA HIS A 62 -4.40 -1.20 -2.11
C HIS A 62 -4.33 0.33 -1.90
N SER A 63 -3.51 1.06 -2.68
CA SER A 63 -3.40 2.51 -2.55
C SER A 63 -4.74 3.23 -2.77
N ARG A 64 -5.59 2.73 -3.68
CA ARG A 64 -6.95 3.27 -3.89
C ARG A 64 -7.86 3.06 -2.68
N ALA A 65 -7.77 1.90 -2.04
CA ALA A 65 -8.55 1.60 -0.84
C ALA A 65 -8.11 2.49 0.33
N GLU A 66 -6.80 2.69 0.49
CA GLU A 66 -6.23 3.56 1.51
C GLU A 66 -6.65 5.01 1.32
N GLU A 67 -6.49 5.56 0.11
CA GLU A 67 -6.96 6.91 -0.20
C GLU A 67 -8.43 7.09 0.17
N ALA A 68 -9.31 6.15 -0.22
CA ALA A 68 -10.74 6.24 0.07
C ALA A 68 -11.03 6.24 1.59
N VAL A 69 -10.34 5.41 2.37
CA VAL A 69 -10.49 5.35 3.84
C VAL A 69 -9.93 6.62 4.48
N PHE A 70 -8.74 7.04 4.04
CA PHE A 70 -7.97 8.11 4.63
C PHE A 70 -8.56 9.50 4.35
N TYR A 71 -9.08 9.74 3.14
CA TYR A 71 -9.81 10.97 2.82
C TYR A 71 -11.09 11.11 3.66
N ASN A 72 -11.75 10.01 4.01
CA ASN A 72 -12.89 10.05 4.94
C ASN A 72 -12.45 10.45 6.36
N SER A 73 -11.32 9.90 6.84
CA SER A 73 -10.76 10.23 8.16
C SER A 73 -10.27 11.68 8.25
N LEU A 74 -9.64 12.20 7.19
CA LEU A 74 -9.13 13.57 7.08
C LEU A 74 -10.21 14.65 7.19
N ARG A 75 -11.44 14.34 6.79
CA ARG A 75 -12.58 15.28 6.86
C ARG A 75 -13.11 15.44 8.29
N LEU A 76 -12.74 14.56 9.21
CA LEU A 76 -13.36 14.45 10.53
C LEU A 76 -12.50 14.98 11.68
N VAL A 77 -11.18 15.15 11.50
CA VAL A 77 -10.25 15.49 12.61
C VAL A 77 -9.19 16.49 12.15
N ASP A 78 -9.10 17.65 12.81
CA ASP A 78 -8.18 18.74 12.42
C ASP A 78 -6.71 18.46 12.80
N ASP A 79 -6.47 17.76 13.92
CA ASP A 79 -5.12 17.47 14.43
C ASP A 79 -4.38 16.34 13.67
N SER A 80 -5.09 15.52 12.89
CA SER A 80 -4.49 14.42 12.11
C SER A 80 -3.99 14.84 10.74
N LYS A 81 -4.24 16.08 10.31
CA LYS A 81 -3.87 16.58 8.97
C LYS A 81 -2.39 16.39 8.63
N LYS A 82 -1.46 16.59 9.57
CA LYS A 82 -0.01 16.46 9.29
C LYS A 82 0.42 15.03 9.01
N VAL A 83 0.02 14.10 9.89
CA VAL A 83 0.28 12.66 9.70
C VAL A 83 -0.37 12.19 8.42
N ALA A 84 -1.57 12.68 8.16
CA ALA A 84 -2.28 12.30 6.98
C ALA A 84 -1.59 12.81 5.68
N MET A 85 -1.17 14.07 5.64
CA MET A 85 -0.41 14.60 4.51
C MET A 85 0.93 13.88 4.29
N HIS A 86 1.57 13.42 5.36
CA HIS A 86 2.80 12.64 5.26
C HIS A 86 2.55 11.28 4.57
N GLY A 87 1.56 10.52 5.04
CA GLY A 87 1.21 9.23 4.43
C GLY A 87 0.76 9.40 2.97
N PHE A 88 0.02 10.46 2.65
CA PHE A 88 -0.34 10.76 1.26
C PHE A 88 0.89 11.01 0.37
N ALA A 89 1.90 11.73 0.87
CA ALA A 89 3.13 11.97 0.13
C ALA A 89 3.91 10.67 -0.10
N GLU A 90 3.97 9.79 0.90
CA GLU A 90 4.61 8.47 0.81
C GLU A 90 3.88 7.57 -0.20
N HIS A 91 2.54 7.57 -0.22
CA HIS A 91 1.77 6.85 -1.25
C HIS A 91 2.06 7.35 -2.67
N MET A 92 2.10 8.67 -2.86
CA MET A 92 2.45 9.27 -4.16
C MET A 92 3.87 8.89 -4.61
N GLU A 93 4.79 8.78 -3.67
CA GLU A 93 6.15 8.32 -3.92
C GLU A 93 6.16 6.82 -4.30
N ALA A 94 5.45 5.97 -3.56
CA ALA A 94 5.31 4.55 -3.86
C ALA A 94 4.73 4.31 -5.26
N GLU A 95 3.69 5.05 -5.66
CA GLU A 95 3.16 4.97 -7.04
C GLU A 95 4.20 5.38 -8.09
N THR A 96 5.01 6.39 -7.78
CA THR A 96 6.05 6.88 -8.69
C THR A 96 7.15 5.84 -8.87
N PHE A 97 7.56 5.17 -7.80
CA PHE A 97 8.48 4.04 -7.90
C PHE A 97 7.85 2.85 -8.61
N LEU A 98 6.57 2.54 -8.42
CA LEU A 98 5.88 1.48 -9.17
C LEU A 98 5.91 1.77 -10.68
N ARG A 99 5.57 2.99 -11.10
CA ARG A 99 5.64 3.38 -12.53
C ARG A 99 7.06 3.27 -13.08
N THR A 100 8.05 3.72 -12.31
CA THR A 100 9.46 3.63 -12.68
C THR A 100 9.92 2.17 -12.76
N LEU A 101 9.43 1.30 -11.87
CA LEU A 101 9.72 -0.13 -11.88
C LEU A 101 9.18 -0.80 -13.13
N GLN A 102 7.94 -0.48 -13.53
CA GLN A 102 7.37 -0.99 -14.78
C GLN A 102 8.15 -0.53 -16.01
N ALA A 103 8.59 0.74 -16.04
CA ALA A 103 9.39 1.27 -17.15
C ALA A 103 10.78 0.61 -17.23
N THR A 104 11.46 0.46 -16.09
CA THR A 104 12.79 -0.18 -16.02
C THR A 104 12.73 -1.69 -16.27
N ASP A 105 11.64 -2.35 -15.89
CA ASP A 105 11.38 -3.75 -16.24
C ASP A 105 11.22 -3.96 -17.75
N ALA A 106 10.50 -3.06 -18.44
CA ALA A 106 10.33 -3.10 -19.89
C ALA A 106 11.65 -2.92 -20.65
N VAL A 107 12.57 -2.11 -20.12
CA VAL A 107 13.92 -1.90 -20.68
C VAL A 107 14.90 -2.99 -20.24
N GLY A 108 14.61 -3.68 -19.13
CA GLY A 108 15.44 -4.77 -18.59
C GLY A 108 16.66 -4.31 -17.78
N ALA A 109 16.77 -3.02 -17.45
CA ALA A 109 17.89 -2.45 -16.72
C ALA A 109 17.43 -1.43 -15.66
N GLY A 110 18.15 -1.34 -14.54
CA GLY A 110 17.86 -0.38 -13.48
C GLY A 110 16.64 -0.70 -12.61
N TRP A 111 16.02 -1.87 -12.77
CA TRP A 111 14.82 -2.27 -12.02
C TRP A 111 15.11 -2.58 -10.54
N ARG A 112 16.31 -3.11 -10.21
CA ARG A 112 16.63 -3.55 -8.84
C ARG A 112 16.71 -2.38 -7.84
N PRO A 113 17.45 -1.29 -8.11
CA PRO A 113 17.45 -0.13 -7.22
C PRO A 113 16.07 0.52 -7.05
N VAL A 114 15.22 0.45 -8.09
CA VAL A 114 13.85 0.98 -8.02
C VAL A 114 12.97 0.08 -7.15
N ALA A 115 13.11 -1.24 -7.26
CA ALA A 115 12.41 -2.20 -6.41
C ALA A 115 12.83 -2.08 -4.93
N GLU A 116 14.11 -1.81 -4.66
CA GLU A 116 14.60 -1.54 -3.30
C GLU A 116 13.97 -0.28 -2.72
N LYS A 117 13.99 0.84 -3.47
CA LYS A 117 13.34 2.09 -3.03
C LYS A 117 11.84 1.94 -2.80
N LEU A 118 11.14 1.25 -3.71
CA LEU A 118 9.71 0.98 -3.53
C LEU A 118 9.46 0.17 -2.25
N LYS A 119 10.33 -0.78 -1.92
CA LYS A 119 10.22 -1.55 -0.70
C LYS A 119 10.41 -0.67 0.54
N GLU A 120 11.44 0.18 0.55
CA GLU A 120 11.74 1.13 1.63
C GLU A 120 10.57 2.09 1.88
N THR A 121 9.96 2.64 0.83
CA THR A 121 8.79 3.54 0.97
C THR A 121 7.59 2.87 1.65
N LEU A 122 7.45 1.53 1.55
CA LEU A 122 6.38 0.78 2.22
C LEU A 122 6.71 0.39 3.67
N GLU A 123 7.92 0.68 4.18
CA GLU A 123 8.33 0.38 5.56
C GLU A 123 7.90 1.44 6.59
N HIS A 124 7.52 2.63 6.13
CA HIS A 124 7.03 3.74 6.94
C HIS A 124 5.54 3.58 7.30
#